data_AF-A0A662D8I7-F1
#
_entry.id   AF-A0A662D8I7-F1
#
_cell.length_a   1.000
_cell.length_b   1.000
_cell.length_c   1.000
_cell.angle_alpha   90.00
_cell.angle_beta   90.00
_cell.angle_gamma   90.00
#
_symmetry.space_group_name_H-M   'P 1'
#
loop_
_entity.id
_entity.type
_entity.pdbx_description
1 polymer ?
#
loop_
_entity_poly.entity_id
_entity_poly.type
_entity_poly.pdbx_seq_one_letter_code
_entity_poly.pdbx_strand_id
1 'polypeptide(L)' 'MLVVGGHNSSNTGQLVRLCRSIGVRTYFVEGEEDINYKEIEKMEKIGITGGTSTPEKMIRNIKEVILKKLNKNPEGRGG' A
#
# COMPACT_ATOMS: atom_id res chain seq x y z
N MET A 1 5.65 -1.44 -2.64
CA MET A 1 5.63 -0.54 -1.47
C MET A 1 4.37 0.30 -1.51
N LEU A 2 3.60 0.34 -0.44
CA LEU A 2 2.47 1.23 -0.27
C LEU A 2 2.88 2.31 0.73
N VAL A 3 2.77 3.56 0.32
CA VAL A 3 3.08 4.71 1.17
C VAL A 3 1.77 5.40 1.48
N VAL A 4 1.38 5.33 2.75
CA VAL A 4 0.12 5.84 3.26
C VAL A 4 0.27 7.28 3.72
N GLY A 5 -0.68 8.15 3.38
CA GLY A 5 -0.76 9.51 3.88
C GLY A 5 -1.54 10.43 2.95
N GLY A 6 -1.76 11.68 3.35
CA GLY A 6 -2.54 12.63 2.55
C GLY A 6 -1.77 13.18 1.35
N HIS A 7 -2.43 13.33 0.20
CA HIS A 7 -1.86 13.82 -1.07
C HIS A 7 -1.19 15.21 -0.94
N ASN A 8 -1.64 16.03 0.00
CA ASN A 8 -1.06 17.35 0.28
C ASN A 8 0.19 17.31 1.17
N SER A 9 0.60 16.13 1.64
CA SER A 9 1.80 15.97 2.46
C SER A 9 3.06 15.96 1.60
N SER A 10 3.86 17.02 1.72
CA SER A 10 5.19 17.08 1.09
C SER A 10 6.10 15.93 1.53
N ASN A 11 6.01 15.50 2.79
CA ASN A 11 6.84 14.40 3.31
C ASN A 11 6.43 13.06 2.70
N THR A 12 5.12 12.78 2.60
CA THR A 12 4.61 11.54 1.99
C THR A 12 4.95 11.51 0.50
N GLY A 13 4.81 12.64 -0.19
CA GLY A 13 5.19 12.76 -1.60
C GLY A 13 6.69 12.55 -1.86
N GLN A 14 7.55 13.08 -0.98
CA GLN A 14 9.00 12.84 -1.04
C GLN A 14 9.36 11.37 -0.84
N LEU A 15 8.73 10.69 0.13
CA LEU A 15 8.95 9.27 0.37
C LEU A 15 8.57 8.42 -0.84
N VAL A 16 7.43 8.71 -1.48
CA VAL A 16 7.02 8.02 -2.71
C VAL A 16 8.04 8.24 -3.84
N ARG A 17 8.50 9.47 -4.03
CA ARG A 17 9.51 9.78 -5.06
C ARG A 17 10.82 9.03 -4.79
N LEU A 18 11.28 8.99 -3.55
CA LEU A 18 12.49 8.26 -3.15
C LEU A 18 12.36 6.75 -3.40
N CYS A 19 11.26 6.12 -2.97
CA CYS A 19 11.06 4.69 -3.21
C CYS A 19 11.01 4.37 -4.71
N ARG A 20 10.37 5.24 -5.52
CA ARG A 20 10.36 5.09 -6.98
C ARG A 20 11.74 5.28 -7.60
N SER A 21 12.55 6.23 -7.11
CA SER A 21 13.87 6.50 -7.67
C SER A 21 14.87 5.36 -7.46
N ILE A 22 14.68 4.56 -6.41
CA ILE A 22 15.48 3.33 -6.18
C ILE A 22 14.93 2.09 -6.90
N GLY A 23 13.95 2.26 -7.79
CA GLY A 23 13.37 1.17 -8.58
C GLY A 23 12.29 0.35 -7.85
N VAL A 24 11.87 0.74 -6.65
CA VAL A 24 10.81 0.04 -5.93
C VAL A 24 9.45 0.48 -6.46
N ARG A 25 8.65 -0.48 -6.94
CA ARG A 25 7.27 -0.25 -7.35
C ARG A 25 6.47 0.29 -6.16
N THR A 26 6.10 1.56 -6.23
CA THR A 26 5.55 2.31 -5.10
C THR A 26 4.24 3.00 -5.45
N TYR A 27 3.24 2.80 -4.61
CA TYR A 27 1.91 3.41 -4.72
C TYR A 27 1.69 4.34 -3.55
N PHE A 28 1.15 5.51 -3.86
CA PHE A 28 0.64 6.47 -2.88
C PHE A 28 -0.79 6.05 -2.54
N VAL A 29 -1.13 6.00 -1.25
CA VAL A 29 -2.45 5.54 -0.79
C VAL A 29 -2.94 6.49 0.31
N GLU A 30 -3.98 7.28 0.04
CA GLU A 30 -4.65 8.09 1.08
C GLU A 30 -5.77 7.28 1.74
N GLY A 31 -6.51 6.51 0.94
CA GLY A 31 -7.60 5.65 1.38
C GLY A 31 -7.62 4.27 0.71
N GLU A 32 -8.61 3.45 1.06
CA GLU A 32 -8.77 2.10 0.49
C GLU A 32 -9.14 2.09 -1.01
N GLU A 33 -9.67 3.21 -1.48
CA GLU A 33 -10.04 3.49 -2.87
C GLU A 33 -8.82 3.66 -3.79
N ASP A 34 -7.69 4.10 -3.26
CA ASP A 34 -6.44 4.29 -4.02
C ASP A 34 -5.70 2.97 -4.25
N ILE A 35 -6.17 1.89 -3.61
CA ILE A 35 -5.53 0.59 -3.66
C ILE A 35 -5.84 -0.08 -5.00
N ASN A 36 -4.80 -0.29 -5.80
CA ASN A 36 -4.91 -1.15 -6.98
C ASN A 36 -4.85 -2.63 -6.59
N TYR A 37 -6.02 -3.20 -6.26
CA TYR A 37 -6.14 -4.60 -5.86
C TYR A 37 -5.62 -5.59 -6.90
N LYS A 38 -5.76 -5.31 -8.19
CA LYS A 38 -5.27 -6.18 -9.28
C LYS A 38 -3.74 -6.29 -9.30
N GLU A 39 -3.05 -5.24 -8.90
CA GLU A 39 -1.59 -5.26 -8.78
C GLU A 39 -1.15 -5.93 -7.48
N ILE A 40 -1.87 -5.66 -6.38
CA ILE A 40 -1.63 -6.27 -5.07
C ILE A 40 -1.76 -7.79 -5.11
N GLU A 41 -2.77 -8.34 -5.79
CA GLU A 41 -3.00 -9.78 -5.93
C GLU A 41 -1.85 -10.52 -6.61
N LYS A 42 -1.04 -9.82 -7.42
CA LYS A 42 0.12 -10.38 -8.13
C LYS A 42 1.41 -10.29 -7.32
N MET A 43 1.42 -9.59 -6.19
CA MET A 43 2.62 -9.36 -5.39
C MET A 43 2.78 -10.44 -4.31
N GLU A 44 3.97 -11.03 -4.23
CA GLU A 44 4.29 -11.99 -3.15
C GLU A 44 4.50 -11.26 -1.81
N LYS A 45 5.07 -10.05 -1.83
CA LYS A 45 5.42 -9.27 -0.65
C LYS A 45 5.03 -7.81 -0.83
N ILE A 46 4.35 -7.25 0.17
CA ILE A 46 3.88 -5.86 0.16
C ILE A 46 4.39 -5.19 1.43
N GLY A 47 5.33 -4.25 1.26
CA GLY A 47 5.70 -3.32 2.32
C GLY A 47 4.68 -2.18 2.41
N ILE A 48 4.26 -1.84 3.63
CA ILE A 48 3.36 -0.72 3.92
C ILE A 48 4.09 0.21 4.88
N THR A 49 4.14 1.49 4.55
CA THR A 49 4.71 2.55 5.40
C THR A 49 3.82 3.78 5.32
N GLY A 50 4.09 4.79 6.14
CA GLY A 50 3.44 6.09 6.03
C GLY A 50 4.39 7.24 6.34
N GLY A 51 4.05 8.44 5.87
CA GLY A 51 4.80 9.65 6.23
C GLY A 51 4.68 9.97 7.72
N THR A 52 5.57 10.80 8.26
CA THR A 52 5.63 11.18 9.69
C THR A 52 4.30 11.71 10.26
N SER A 53 3.48 12.36 9.42
CA SER A 53 2.18 12.91 9.79
C SER A 53 1.01 11.93 9.66
N THR A 54 1.28 10.67 9.29
CA THR A 54 0.25 9.68 9.01
C THR A 54 -0.01 8.85 10.27
N PRO A 55 -1.24 8.87 10.82
CA PRO A 55 -1.56 8.08 12.01
C PRO A 55 -1.35 6.58 11.75
N GLU A 56 -0.74 5.89 12.71
CA GLU A 56 -0.50 4.44 12.62
C GLU A 56 -1.81 3.65 12.44
N LYS A 57 -2.91 4.16 12.97
CA LYS A 57 -4.26 3.60 12.76
C LYS A 57 -4.64 3.54 11.28
N MET A 58 -4.26 4.53 10.48
CA MET A 58 -4.53 4.55 9.05
C MET A 58 -3.72 3.45 8.34
N ILE A 59 -2.43 3.32 8.66
CA ILE A 59 -1.57 2.25 8.13
C ILE A 59 -2.14 0.86 8.48
N ARG A 60 -2.58 0.68 9.73
CA ARG A 60 -3.24 -0.55 10.19
C ARG A 60 -4.52 -0.85 9.42
N ASN A 61 -5.37 0.16 9.20
CA ASN A 61 -6.61 -0.01 8.45
C ASN A 61 -6.33 -0.49 7.01
N ILE A 62 -5.37 0.14 6.32
CA ILE A 62 -4.97 -0.26 4.96
C ILE A 62 -4.46 -1.71 4.95
N LYS A 63 -3.62 -2.08 5.92
CA LYS A 63 -3.15 -3.46 6.08
C LYS A 63 -4.33 -4.44 6.22
N GLU A 64 -5.29 -4.14 7.08
CA GLU A 64 -6.46 -5.00 7.32
C GLU A 64 -7.33 -5.15 6.07
N VAL A 65 -7.56 -4.07 5.32
CA VAL A 65 -8.33 -4.11 4.06
C VAL A 65 -7.65 -5.01 3.04
N ILE A 66 -6.33 -4.89 2.87
CA ILE A 66 -5.55 -5.72 1.96
C ILE A 66 -5.61 -7.19 2.37
N LEU A 67 -5.39 -7.50 3.65
CA LEU A 67 -5.45 -8.88 4.15
C LEU A 67 -6.84 -9.49 3.95
N LYS A 68 -7.91 -8.74 4.25
CA LYS A 68 -9.29 -9.19 4.00
C LYS A 68 -9.56 -9.45 2.53
N LYS A 69 -9.02 -8.64 1.63
CA LYS A 69 -9.19 -8.81 0.18
C LYS A 69 -8.44 -10.06 -0.31
N LEU A 70 -7.20 -10.25 0.13
CA LEU A 70 -6.37 -11.40 -0.26
C LEU A 70 -6.90 -12.72 0.32
N ASN A 71 -7.38 -12.74 1.56
CA ASN A 71 -7.94 -13.94 2.19
C ASN A 71 -9.30 -14.36 1.63
N LYS A 72 -9.98 -13.50 0.87
CA LYS A 72 -11.25 -13.80 0.21
C LYS A 72 -11.09 -14.57 -1.12
N ASN A 73 -9.87 -14.96 -1.50
CA ASN A 73 -9.63 -15.91 -2.59
C ASN A 73 -9.29 -17.32 -2.03
N PRO A 74 -10.29 -18.16 -1.70
CA PRO A 74 -10.05 -19.58 -1.41
C PRO A 74 -9.85 -20.44 -2.67
N GLU A 75 -9.94 -19.88 -3.88
CA GLU A 75 -9.83 -20.66 -5.11
C GLU A 75 -8.60 -20.24 -5.92
N GLY A 76 -7.58 -21.10 -5.97
CA GLY A 76 -6.46 -20.93 -6.91
C GLY A 76 -5.06 -21.22 -6.37
N ARG A 77 -4.88 -22.27 -5.58
CA ARG A 77 -3.60 -23.00 -5.54
C ARG A 77 -3.85 -24.48 -5.80
N GLY A 78 -4.27 -24.75 -7.02
CA GLY A 78 -4.04 -26.04 -7.69
C GLY A 78 -2.87 -25.85 -8.65
N GLY A 79 -1.82 -26.62 -8.47
CA GLY A 79 -0.57 -26.59 -9.22
C GLY A 79 0.50 -27.31 -8.45
#